data_AF-A0A7C5TUC9-F1
#
_entry.id   AF-A0A7C5TUC9-F1
#
_cell.length_a   1.000
_cell.length_b   1.000
_cell.length_c   1.000
_cell.angle_alpha   90.00
_cell.angle_beta   90.00
_cell.angle_gamma   90.00
#
_symmetry.space_group_name_H-M   'P 1'
#
loop_
_entity.id
_entity.type
_entity.pdbx_description
1 polymer ?
#
loop_
_entity_poly.entity_id
_entity_poly.type
_entity_poly.pdbx_seq_one_letter_code
_entity_poly.pdbx_strand_id
1 'polypeptide(L)'
;MTAVTHNHRLRYAPTVEHDHTPSTDPVADDGHPRTVPSLADYLPAGDPEPDVILDRFLAWCTDAGFELYPAQEEALLEVMAGRHVILNTPTGSGKSLVALGLHFRALAWGERSFYTSPIKALASEKFFSLCDLFGPERVGMLT
;
A
#
# COMPACT_ATOMS: atom_id res chain seq x y z
N MET A 1 -33.36 -28.09 13.49
CA MET A 1 -32.86 -27.19 14.55
C MET A 1 -32.48 -28.08 15.72
N THR A 2 -31.20 -28.49 15.82
CA THR A 2 -30.74 -29.45 16.83
C THR A 2 -29.35 -29.04 17.29
N ALA A 3 -29.25 -28.63 18.55
CA ALA A 3 -27.99 -28.41 19.25
C ALA A 3 -27.52 -29.75 19.85
N VAL A 4 -26.24 -30.08 19.68
CA VAL A 4 -25.57 -31.15 20.42
C VAL A 4 -24.29 -30.57 21.00
N THR A 5 -24.31 -30.34 22.31
CA THR A 5 -23.14 -30.11 23.14
C THR A 5 -22.59 -31.48 23.53
N HIS A 6 -21.31 -31.77 23.24
CA HIS A 6 -20.57 -32.84 23.92
C HIS A 6 -19.16 -32.34 24.24
N ASN A 7 -18.91 -32.17 25.53
CA ASN A 7 -17.64 -31.81 26.13
C ASN A 7 -16.92 -33.12 26.50
N HIS A 8 -15.76 -33.41 25.91
CA HIS A 8 -14.96 -34.57 26.28
C HIS A 8 -13.52 -34.16 26.65
N ARG A 9 -13.24 -34.43 27.93
CA ARG A 9 -11.98 -34.33 28.68
C ARG A 9 -10.70 -34.55 27.87
N LEU A 10 -9.77 -33.60 28.03
CA LEU A 10 -8.35 -33.68 27.68
C LEU A 10 -7.65 -34.80 28.46
N ARG A 11 -6.94 -35.68 27.74
CA ARG A 11 -5.92 -36.59 28.30
C ARG A 11 -4.55 -35.97 28.06
N TYR A 12 -3.74 -35.86 29.11
CA TYR A 12 -2.35 -35.41 29.07
C TYR A 12 -1.44 -36.58 28.65
N ALA A 13 -0.50 -36.34 27.72
CA ALA A 13 0.55 -37.27 27.31
C ALA A 13 1.91 -36.54 27.39
N PRO A 14 3.03 -37.26 27.63
CA PRO A 14 4.26 -36.68 28.17
C PRO A 14 5.11 -35.92 27.13
N THR A 15 5.81 -34.90 27.62
CA THR A 15 6.75 -34.02 26.91
C THR A 15 7.90 -34.82 26.27
N VAL A 16 8.12 -34.63 24.98
CA VAL A 16 9.35 -35.01 24.29
C VAL A 16 10.25 -33.77 24.27
N GLU A 17 11.39 -33.83 24.94
CA GLU A 17 12.41 -32.77 24.87
C GLU A 17 13.06 -32.79 23.49
N HIS A 18 12.89 -31.72 22.72
CA HIS A 18 13.64 -31.47 21.50
C HIS A 18 14.85 -30.59 21.82
N ASP A 19 16.03 -31.14 21.57
CA ASP A 19 17.34 -30.49 21.62
C ASP A 19 17.34 -29.22 20.75
N HIS A 20 17.75 -28.10 21.35
CA HIS A 20 17.67 -26.77 20.73
C HIS A 20 19.01 -26.45 20.05
N THR A 21 19.13 -26.77 18.76
CA THR A 21 20.15 -26.15 17.90
C THR A 21 19.78 -24.67 17.75
N PRO A 22 20.67 -23.70 18.04
CA PRO A 22 20.33 -22.29 17.88
C PRO A 22 20.13 -22.00 16.39
N SER A 23 18.87 -21.70 16.02
CA SER A 23 18.54 -21.14 14.71
C SER A 23 19.25 -19.80 14.59
N THR A 24 20.05 -19.62 13.54
CA THR A 24 20.48 -18.30 13.08
C THR A 24 19.30 -17.59 12.45
N ASP A 25 18.32 -17.24 13.27
CA ASP A 25 17.27 -16.31 12.89
C ASP A 25 17.89 -14.91 12.81
N PRO A 26 17.58 -14.12 11.77
CA PRO A 26 17.99 -12.72 11.74
C PRO A 26 17.43 -12.02 12.97
N VAL A 27 18.32 -11.32 13.68
CA VAL A 27 18.04 -10.50 14.86
C VAL A 27 16.75 -9.71 14.67
N ALA A 28 15.86 -9.82 15.65
CA ALA A 28 14.61 -9.07 15.72
C ALA A 28 14.91 -7.57 15.60
N ASP A 29 14.25 -6.91 14.64
CA ASP A 29 14.32 -5.47 14.40
C ASP A 29 13.79 -4.70 15.63
N ASP A 30 14.64 -3.82 16.19
CA ASP A 30 14.51 -3.15 17.50
C ASP A 30 13.43 -2.04 17.56
N GLY A 31 12.28 -2.23 16.91
CA GLY A 31 11.08 -1.42 17.15
C GLY A 31 11.18 0.06 16.75
N HIS A 32 12.06 0.43 15.83
CA HIS A 32 11.98 1.75 15.20
C HIS A 32 10.81 1.76 14.20
N PRO A 33 9.89 2.74 14.23
CA PRO A 33 8.86 2.82 13.20
C PRO A 33 9.57 3.03 11.86
N ARG A 34 9.43 2.08 10.92
CA ARG A 34 9.90 2.24 9.55
C ARG A 34 9.24 3.50 8.99
N THR A 35 9.98 4.60 8.90
CA THR A 35 9.52 5.82 8.24
C THR A 35 9.35 5.48 6.77
N VAL A 36 8.10 5.39 6.33
CA VAL A 36 7.77 5.22 4.91
C VAL A 36 8.39 6.40 4.15
N PRO A 37 9.20 6.16 3.11
CA PRO A 37 9.83 7.23 2.36
C PRO A 37 8.76 8.11 1.70
N SER A 38 9.05 9.41 1.57
CA SER A 38 8.19 10.31 0.81
C SER A 38 8.14 9.86 -0.65
N LEU A 39 6.94 9.81 -1.23
CA LEU A 39 6.77 9.46 -2.64
C LEU A 39 7.23 10.61 -3.55
N ALA A 40 7.21 11.85 -3.04
CA ALA A 40 7.74 13.01 -3.73
C ALA A 40 9.21 12.87 -4.15
N ASP A 41 10.02 12.13 -3.37
CA ASP A 41 11.45 11.95 -3.59
C ASP A 41 11.75 11.09 -4.84
N TYR A 42 10.74 10.38 -5.34
CA TYR A 42 10.86 9.48 -6.49
C TYR A 42 10.39 10.14 -7.79
N LEU A 43 9.89 11.39 -7.73
CA LEU A 43 9.42 12.08 -8.93
C LEU A 43 10.56 12.23 -9.96
N PRO A 44 10.37 11.77 -11.20
CA PRO A 44 11.32 12.00 -12.27
C PRO A 44 11.33 13.49 -12.68
N ALA A 45 12.44 13.93 -13.26
CA ALA A 45 12.57 15.29 -13.80
C ALA A 45 12.17 15.35 -15.28
N GLY A 46 11.71 16.53 -15.73
CA GLY A 46 11.42 16.80 -17.14
C GLY A 46 10.06 16.26 -17.59
N ASP A 47 10.04 15.71 -18.81
CA ASP A 47 8.85 15.08 -19.42
C ASP A 47 9.09 13.58 -19.53
N PRO A 48 8.85 12.82 -18.45
CA PRO A 48 9.19 11.40 -18.38
C PRO A 48 8.23 10.54 -19.21
N GLU A 49 8.77 9.54 -19.89
CA GLU A 49 7.97 8.48 -20.50
C GLU A 49 7.16 7.70 -19.45
N PRO A 50 5.98 7.14 -19.79
CA PRO A 50 5.14 6.39 -18.85
C PRO A 50 5.87 5.28 -18.10
N ASP A 51 6.76 4.55 -18.77
CA ASP A 51 7.52 3.44 -18.18
C ASP A 51 8.50 3.95 -17.11
N VAL A 52 9.10 5.13 -17.31
CA VAL A 52 9.99 5.74 -16.30
C VAL A 52 9.20 6.13 -15.05
N ILE A 53 7.98 6.64 -15.21
CA ILE A 53 7.09 6.96 -14.08
C ILE A 53 6.74 5.67 -13.34
N LEU A 54 6.37 4.61 -14.06
CA LEU A 54 6.02 3.33 -13.46
C LEU A 54 7.19 2.75 -12.66
N ASP A 55 8.39 2.71 -13.24
CA ASP A 55 9.59 2.17 -12.60
C ASP A 55 9.91 2.92 -11.30
N ARG A 56 9.80 4.26 -11.30
CA ARG A 56 10.01 5.09 -10.11
C ARG A 56 8.97 4.81 -9.03
N PHE A 57 7.72 4.64 -9.41
CA PHE A 57 6.64 4.29 -8.48
C PHE A 57 6.84 2.90 -7.88
N LEU A 58 7.23 1.91 -8.69
CA LEU A 58 7.51 0.54 -8.22
C LEU A 58 8.74 0.46 -7.32
N ALA A 59 9.78 1.27 -7.59
CA ALA A 59 10.92 1.42 -6.70
C ALA A 59 10.49 1.94 -5.33
N TRP A 60 9.66 3.00 -5.30
CA TRP A 60 9.10 3.50 -4.04
C TRP A 60 8.25 2.43 -3.33
N CYS A 61 7.39 1.70 -4.06
CA CYS A 61 6.59 0.63 -3.48
C CYS A 61 7.47 -0.41 -2.76
N THR A 62 8.57 -0.79 -3.40
CA THR A 62 9.55 -1.73 -2.83
C THR A 62 10.19 -1.18 -1.57
N ASP A 63 10.67 0.07 -1.60
CA ASP A 63 11.33 0.71 -0.45
C ASP A 63 10.36 0.99 0.71
N ALA A 64 9.08 1.21 0.40
CA ALA A 64 8.00 1.30 1.38
C ALA A 64 7.53 -0.07 1.91
N GLY A 65 8.04 -1.18 1.35
CA GLY A 65 7.71 -2.55 1.76
C GLY A 65 6.35 -3.06 1.27
N PHE A 66 5.88 -2.56 0.13
CA PHE A 66 4.70 -3.07 -0.56
C PHE A 66 5.07 -4.18 -1.53
N GLU A 67 4.30 -5.26 -1.51
CA GLU A 67 4.24 -6.26 -2.58
C GLU A 67 2.91 -6.07 -3.30
N LEU A 68 2.96 -5.86 -4.62
CA LEU A 68 1.77 -5.57 -5.39
C LEU A 68 1.01 -6.86 -5.70
N TYR A 69 -0.32 -6.76 -5.67
CA TYR A 69 -1.15 -7.82 -6.21
C TYR A 69 -1.19 -7.74 -7.75
N PRO A 70 -1.35 -8.86 -8.47
CA PRO A 70 -1.39 -8.84 -9.95
C PRO A 70 -2.41 -7.87 -10.54
N ALA A 71 -3.60 -7.75 -9.91
CA ALA A 71 -4.62 -6.81 -10.35
C ALA A 71 -4.25 -5.33 -10.15
N GLN A 72 -3.33 -5.03 -9.22
CA GLN A 72 -2.80 -3.68 -9.02
C GLN A 72 -1.74 -3.35 -10.07
N GLU A 73 -0.86 -4.31 -10.40
CA GLU A 73 0.14 -4.17 -11.45
C GLU A 73 -0.52 -3.90 -12.80
N GLU A 74 -1.52 -4.72 -13.16
CA GLU A 74 -2.31 -4.51 -14.37
C GLU A 74 -2.98 -3.14 -14.37
N ALA A 75 -3.63 -2.75 -13.28
CA ALA A 75 -4.27 -1.45 -13.18
C ALA A 75 -3.29 -0.27 -13.30
N LEU A 76 -2.07 -0.39 -12.74
CA LEU A 76 -1.03 0.63 -12.88
C LEU A 76 -0.55 0.74 -14.32
N LEU A 77 -0.33 -0.37 -15.02
CA LEU A 77 0.03 -0.36 -16.45
C LEU A 77 -1.03 0.37 -17.30
N GLU A 78 -2.31 0.07 -17.05
CA GLU A 78 -3.44 0.72 -17.72
C GLU A 78 -3.48 2.24 -17.44
N VAL A 79 -3.28 2.64 -16.18
CA VAL A 79 -3.21 4.04 -15.77
C VAL A 79 -2.04 4.77 -16.44
N MET A 80 -0.85 4.16 -16.48
CA MET A 80 0.34 4.76 -17.11
C MET A 80 0.13 4.96 -18.61
N ALA A 81 -0.53 4.01 -19.27
CA ALA A 81 -0.92 4.13 -20.66
C ALA A 81 -2.10 5.12 -20.91
N GLY A 82 -2.55 5.85 -19.88
CA GLY A 82 -3.59 6.87 -20.00
C GLY A 82 -5.01 6.33 -20.13
N ARG A 83 -5.24 5.06 -19.77
CA ARG A 83 -6.57 4.43 -19.80
C ARG A 83 -7.29 4.60 -18.47
N HIS A 84 -8.62 4.53 -18.52
CA HIS A 84 -9.47 4.60 -17.33
C HIS A 84 -9.68 3.20 -16.75
N VAL A 85 -9.54 3.07 -15.42
CA VAL A 85 -9.65 1.79 -14.72
C VAL A 85 -10.80 1.83 -13.70
N ILE A 86 -11.54 0.72 -13.61
CA ILE A 86 -12.53 0.48 -12.55
C ILE A 86 -12.06 -0.71 -11.71
N LEU A 87 -11.75 -0.46 -10.43
CA LEU A 87 -11.27 -1.50 -9.51
C LEU A 87 -12.42 -2.08 -8.69
N ASN A 88 -12.94 -3.23 -9.13
CA ASN A 88 -13.96 -3.98 -8.39
C ASN A 88 -13.34 -5.05 -7.48
N THR A 89 -12.58 -4.63 -6.47
CA THR A 89 -11.94 -5.53 -5.50
C THR A 89 -12.45 -5.28 -4.07
N PRO A 90 -12.51 -6.31 -3.19
CA PRO A 90 -13.01 -6.15 -1.81
C PRO A 90 -12.25 -5.11 -0.99
N THR A 91 -12.85 -4.53 0.05
CA THR A 91 -12.13 -3.64 0.99
C THR A 91 -10.88 -4.32 1.55
N GLY A 92 -9.78 -3.57 1.71
CA GLY A 92 -8.49 -4.14 2.13
C GLY A 92 -7.59 -4.67 1.00
N SER A 93 -8.09 -4.72 -0.25
CA SER A 93 -7.33 -5.17 -1.44
C SER A 93 -6.26 -4.18 -1.96
N GLY A 94 -5.97 -3.09 -1.25
CA GLY A 94 -4.98 -2.11 -1.66
C GLY A 94 -5.36 -1.21 -2.85
N LYS A 95 -6.66 -1.00 -3.13
CA LYS A 95 -7.13 -0.01 -4.14
C LYS A 95 -6.48 1.37 -4.02
N SER A 96 -6.17 1.78 -2.79
CA SER A 96 -5.51 3.06 -2.53
C SER A 96 -4.11 3.15 -3.14
N LEU A 97 -3.40 2.03 -3.33
CA LEU A 97 -2.08 2.01 -3.95
C LEU A 97 -2.16 2.38 -5.44
N VAL A 98 -3.16 1.86 -6.16
CA VAL A 98 -3.39 2.23 -7.57
C VAL A 98 -3.79 3.71 -7.68
N ALA A 99 -4.64 4.20 -6.78
CA ALA A 99 -4.98 5.62 -6.73
C ALA A 99 -3.74 6.50 -6.45
N LEU A 100 -2.81 6.03 -5.62
CA LEU A 100 -1.55 6.72 -5.37
C LEU A 100 -0.66 6.75 -6.63
N GLY A 101 -0.58 5.66 -7.38
CA GLY A 101 0.10 5.62 -8.68
C GLY A 101 -0.48 6.61 -9.69
N LEU A 102 -1.81 6.78 -9.71
CA LEU A 102 -2.47 7.82 -10.53
C LEU A 102 -2.05 9.23 -10.11
N HIS A 103 -2.04 9.53 -8.80
CA HIS A 103 -1.60 10.83 -8.28
C HIS A 103 -0.12 11.10 -8.62
N PHE A 104 0.73 10.10 -8.46
CA PHE A 104 2.15 10.19 -8.79
C PHE A 104 2.39 10.47 -10.27
N ARG A 105 1.71 9.75 -11.16
CA ARG A 105 1.75 9.98 -12.62
C ARG A 105 1.30 11.39 -12.98
N ALA A 106 0.18 11.84 -12.43
CA ALA A 106 -0.32 13.20 -12.68
C ALA A 106 0.72 14.25 -12.27
N LEU A 107 1.32 14.11 -11.08
CA LEU A 107 2.37 15.00 -10.61
C LEU A 107 3.63 14.95 -11.49
N ALA A 108 4.04 13.77 -11.95
CA ALA A 108 5.21 13.59 -12.80
C ALA A 108 5.08 14.31 -14.16
N TRP A 109 3.85 14.47 -14.67
CA TRP A 109 3.56 15.26 -15.87
C TRP A 109 3.10 16.69 -15.60
N GLY A 110 3.16 17.17 -14.36
CA GLY A 110 2.69 18.51 -14.00
C GLY A 110 1.17 18.69 -14.14
N GLU A 111 0.41 17.60 -14.17
CA GLU A 111 -1.04 17.58 -14.22
C GLU A 111 -1.66 17.67 -12.81
N ARG A 112 -2.99 17.85 -12.78
CA ARG A 112 -3.78 17.84 -11.54
C ARG A 112 -4.70 16.63 -11.48
N SER A 113 -4.61 15.88 -10.39
CA SER A 113 -5.52 14.78 -10.06
C SER A 113 -6.45 15.16 -8.91
N PHE A 114 -7.66 14.58 -8.88
CA PHE A 114 -8.64 14.78 -7.81
C PHE A 114 -8.95 13.46 -7.10
N TYR A 115 -8.99 13.51 -5.77
CA TYR A 115 -9.50 12.43 -4.93
C TYR A 115 -10.86 12.86 -4.38
N THR A 116 -11.89 12.04 -4.59
CA THR A 116 -13.23 12.30 -4.07
C THR A 116 -13.66 11.18 -3.13
N SER A 117 -14.37 11.54 -2.07
CA SER A 117 -14.94 10.60 -1.13
C SER A 117 -16.31 11.10 -0.68
N PRO A 118 -17.32 10.21 -0.53
CA PRO A 118 -18.65 10.61 -0.06
C PRO A 118 -18.66 11.01 1.42
N ILE A 119 -17.60 10.71 2.19
CA ILE A 119 -17.53 10.95 3.63
C ILE A 119 -16.41 11.95 3.94
N LYS A 120 -16.77 13.08 4.56
CA LYS A 120 -15.82 14.17 4.91
C LYS A 120 -14.64 13.69 5.76
N ALA A 121 -14.88 12.78 6.70
CA ALA A 121 -13.82 12.22 7.54
C ALA A 121 -12.78 11.45 6.71
N LEU A 122 -13.21 10.62 5.75
CA LEU A 122 -12.31 9.88 4.87
C LEU A 122 -11.56 10.80 3.90
N ALA A 123 -12.21 11.86 3.41
CA ALA A 123 -11.52 12.88 2.62
C ALA A 123 -10.41 13.57 3.43
N SER A 124 -10.67 13.87 4.71
CA SER A 124 -9.69 14.50 5.61
C SER A 124 -8.52 13.56 5.92
N GLU A 125 -8.79 12.30 6.21
CA GLU A 125 -7.75 11.27 6.42
C GLU A 125 -6.83 11.14 5.20
N LYS A 126 -7.42 11.13 3.99
CA LYS A 126 -6.64 11.07 2.75
C LYS A 126 -5.89 12.35 2.45
N PHE A 127 -6.42 13.52 2.78
CA PHE A 127 -5.68 14.77 2.68
C PHE A 127 -4.36 14.70 3.47
N PHE A 128 -4.40 14.32 4.76
CA PHE A 128 -3.18 14.22 5.56
C PHE A 128 -2.22 13.14 5.04
N SER A 129 -2.74 11.96 4.67
CA SER A 129 -1.91 10.90 4.08
C SER A 129 -1.20 11.35 2.80
N LEU A 130 -1.88 12.13 1.95
CA LEU A 130 -1.29 12.66 0.71
C LEU A 130 -0.28 13.78 1.00
N CYS A 131 -0.51 14.62 2.00
CA CYS A 131 0.47 15.61 2.45
C CYS A 131 1.77 14.95 2.93
N ASP A 132 1.66 13.85 3.67
CA ASP A 132 2.84 13.11 4.15
C ASP A 132 3.64 12.50 2.98
N LEU A 133 2.94 12.03 1.93
CA LEU A 133 3.55 11.37 0.77
C LEU A 133 4.09 12.33 -0.30
N PHE A 134 3.41 13.46 -0.52
CA PHE A 134 3.72 14.38 -1.63
C PHE A 134 4.23 15.75 -1.18
N GLY A 135 4.15 16.06 0.10
CA GLY A 135 4.40 17.40 0.64
C GLY A 135 3.12 18.25 0.66
N PRO A 136 2.87 19.03 1.73
CA PRO A 136 1.67 19.85 1.88
C PRO A 136 1.57 20.98 0.83
N GLU A 137 2.68 21.38 0.22
CA GLU A 137 2.70 22.37 -0.84
C GLU A 137 2.09 21.87 -2.17
N ARG A 138 1.93 20.55 -2.31
CA ARG A 138 1.39 19.91 -3.54
C ARG A 138 -0.04 19.39 -3.38
N VAL A 139 -0.61 19.48 -2.18
CA VAL A 139 -1.91 18.89 -1.87
C VAL A 139 -2.85 19.97 -1.32
N GLY A 140 -4.01 20.11 -1.95
CA GLY A 140 -5.08 20.99 -1.51
C GLY A 140 -6.33 20.22 -1.13
N MET A 141 -7.16 20.80 -0.27
CA MET A 141 -8.48 20.28 0.07
C MET A 141 -9.56 21.30 -0.30
N LEU A 142 -10.57 20.86 -1.04
CA LEU A 142 -11.79 21.63 -1.30
C LEU A 142 -12.91 21.03 -0.44
N THR A 143 -13.58 21.86 0.36
CA THR A 143 -14.61 21.42 1.33
C THR A 143 -15.88 22.23 1.23
#